data_AF-A0A645GCM4-F1
#
_entry.id   AF-A0A645GCM4-F1
#
_cell.length_a   1.000
_cell.length_b   1.000
_cell.length_c   1.000
_cell.angle_alpha   90.00
_cell.angle_beta   90.00
_cell.angle_gamma   90.00
#
_symmetry.space_group_name_H-M   'P 1'
#
loop_
_entity.id
_entity.type
_entity.pdbx_description
1 polymer ?
#
loop_
_entity_poly.entity_id
_entity_poly.type
_entity_poly.pdbx_seq_one_letter_code
_entity_poly.pdbx_strand_id
1 'polypeptide(L)'
;MIPKDKVIVSIRSKSGSEDVYKSKGDQQLSMRIVVLVNGNSASASELLTGALKDYGIATIVGTQTFGKGIVQSYFHLSDGKGWAKMTTDAYYTPNGVCIQGIGITPDIVVDLPEDLKDTSIDMLDPAKDTQLQAAIAVFSQQAKAPETAMR
;
A
#
# COMPACT_ATOMS: atom_id res chain seq x y z
N MET A 1 -1.33 -6.64 -13.05
CA MET A 1 -1.12 -5.19 -12.74
C MET A 1 0.34 -4.84 -12.88
N ILE A 2 1.21 -5.31 -11.97
CA ILE A 2 2.66 -5.15 -12.09
C ILE A 2 3.21 -6.12 -13.14
N PRO A 3 4.00 -5.66 -14.13
CA PRO A 3 4.54 -6.52 -15.19
C PRO A 3 5.34 -7.70 -14.63
N LYS A 4 5.38 -8.80 -15.38
CA LYS A 4 6.13 -10.01 -15.01
C LYS A 4 7.59 -9.67 -14.67
N ASP A 5 8.13 -10.37 -13.67
CA ASP A 5 9.52 -10.28 -13.20
C ASP A 5 9.93 -8.94 -12.57
N LYS A 6 9.01 -7.97 -12.47
CA LYS A 6 9.20 -6.75 -11.67
C LYS A 6 9.07 -7.06 -10.18
N VAL A 7 9.90 -6.40 -9.37
CA VAL A 7 9.89 -6.53 -7.90
C VAL A 7 8.58 -5.99 -7.35
N ILE A 8 7.95 -6.70 -6.43
CA ILE A 8 6.77 -6.24 -5.68
C ILE A 8 7.22 -5.74 -4.31
N VAL A 9 8.07 -6.52 -3.64
CA VAL A 9 8.57 -6.23 -2.30
C VAL A 9 9.90 -6.94 -2.10
N SER A 10 10.80 -6.34 -1.34
CA SER A 10 11.97 -7.01 -0.78
C SER A 10 11.88 -7.06 0.73
N ILE A 11 12.21 -8.21 1.31
CA ILE A 11 12.26 -8.45 2.75
C ILE A 11 13.74 -8.46 3.14
N ARG A 12 14.16 -7.56 4.03
CA ARG A 12 15.55 -7.50 4.49
C ARG A 12 15.63 -7.77 5.97
N SER A 13 16.49 -8.73 6.32
CA SER A 13 16.80 -9.04 7.71
C SER A 13 17.87 -8.11 8.26
N LYS A 14 17.99 -8.07 9.58
CA LYS A 14 19.09 -7.37 10.24
C LYS A 14 20.46 -7.99 9.93
N SER A 15 20.53 -9.30 9.62
CA SER A 15 21.77 -9.99 9.29
C SER A 15 22.24 -9.75 7.85
N GLY A 16 21.48 -9.01 7.06
CA GLY A 16 21.83 -8.64 5.69
C GLY A 16 21.33 -9.61 4.61
N SER A 17 20.52 -10.61 4.98
CA SER A 17 19.81 -11.42 3.99
C SER A 17 18.66 -10.62 3.37
N GLU A 18 18.45 -10.81 2.07
CA GLU A 18 17.39 -10.16 1.32
C GLU A 18 16.62 -11.18 0.48
N ASP A 19 15.31 -11.27 0.71
CA ASP A 19 14.39 -12.04 -0.12
C ASP A 19 13.59 -11.11 -1.02
N VAL A 20 13.69 -11.30 -2.33
CA VAL A 20 13.01 -10.45 -3.33
C VAL A 20 11.84 -11.18 -3.95
N TYR A 21 10.64 -10.64 -3.79
CA TYR A 21 9.42 -11.18 -4.36
C TYR A 21 9.06 -10.43 -5.64
N LYS A 22 8.94 -11.17 -6.74
CA LYS A 22 8.64 -10.63 -8.08
C LYS A 22 7.24 -11.01 -8.55
N SER A 23 6.66 -10.16 -9.38
CA SER A 23 5.39 -10.43 -10.05
C SER A 23 5.51 -11.64 -10.97
N LYS A 24 4.58 -12.59 -10.83
CA LYS A 24 4.50 -13.80 -11.65
C LYS A 24 3.43 -13.73 -12.73
N GLY A 25 2.59 -12.70 -12.70
CA GLY A 25 1.48 -12.55 -13.64
C GLY A 25 1.98 -12.21 -15.04
N ASP A 26 1.44 -12.89 -16.03
CA ASP A 26 1.65 -12.65 -17.46
C ASP A 26 0.65 -11.62 -18.04
N GLN A 27 -0.48 -11.43 -17.36
CA GLN A 27 -1.49 -10.45 -17.75
C GLN A 27 -1.24 -9.08 -17.12
N GLN A 28 -1.06 -8.09 -17.98
CA GLN A 28 -1.10 -6.69 -17.60
C GLN A 28 -2.55 -6.19 -17.64
N LEU A 29 -3.01 -5.57 -16.55
CA LEU A 29 -4.29 -4.90 -16.55
C LEU A 29 -4.11 -3.52 -17.18
N SER A 30 -4.74 -3.30 -18.32
CA SER A 30 -4.79 -1.99 -18.98
C SER A 30 -6.03 -1.23 -18.47
N MET A 31 -5.98 -0.82 -17.21
CA MET A 31 -7.04 -0.01 -16.61
C MET A 31 -6.43 1.06 -15.71
N ARG A 32 -7.16 2.16 -15.57
CA ARG A 32 -6.81 3.23 -14.63
C ARG A 32 -7.10 2.74 -13.22
N ILE A 33 -6.20 3.03 -12.29
CA ILE A 33 -6.34 2.60 -10.90
C ILE A 33 -6.10 3.82 -10.01
N VAL A 34 -7.03 4.04 -9.09
CA VAL A 34 -6.87 4.96 -7.97
C VAL A 34 -7.02 4.13 -6.70
N VAL A 35 -6.10 4.29 -5.76
CA VAL A 35 -6.10 3.56 -4.48
C VAL A 35 -6.38 4.54 -3.36
N LEU A 36 -7.43 4.26 -2.59
CA LEU A 36 -7.74 4.98 -1.37
C LEU A 36 -6.99 4.36 -0.19
N VAL A 37 -6.31 5.21 0.59
CA VAL A 37 -5.58 4.79 1.80
C VAL A 37 -5.81 5.76 2.95
N ASN A 38 -5.61 5.27 4.17
CA ASN A 38 -5.67 6.10 5.37
C ASN A 38 -4.72 5.60 6.46
N GLY A 39 -4.72 6.26 7.62
CA GLY A 39 -3.92 5.89 8.79
C GLY A 39 -4.13 4.47 9.33
N ASN A 40 -5.22 3.78 8.95
CA ASN A 40 -5.47 2.39 9.32
C ASN A 40 -4.98 1.38 8.27
N SER A 41 -4.52 1.85 7.10
CA SER A 41 -3.92 1.01 6.07
C SER A 41 -2.55 0.55 6.55
N ALA A 42 -2.40 -0.75 6.80
CA ALA A 42 -1.19 -1.33 7.38
C ALA A 42 -0.76 -2.64 6.68
N SER A 43 0.53 -2.98 6.77
CA SER A 43 1.07 -4.29 6.35
C SER A 43 0.87 -4.56 4.85
N ALA A 44 0.25 -5.68 4.46
CA ALA A 44 0.07 -6.08 3.06
C ALA A 44 -0.59 -4.99 2.19
N SER A 45 -1.49 -4.17 2.76
CA SER A 45 -2.09 -3.03 2.05
C SER A 45 -1.05 -1.97 1.68
N GLU A 46 -0.06 -1.73 2.54
CA GLU A 46 1.06 -0.81 2.28
C GLU A 46 2.04 -1.38 1.25
N LEU A 47 2.25 -2.70 1.26
CA LEU A 47 3.07 -3.37 0.23
C LEU A 47 2.45 -3.21 -1.16
N LEU A 48 1.14 -3.47 -1.27
CA LEU A 48 0.40 -3.29 -2.52
C LEU A 48 0.43 -1.83 -2.97
N THR A 49 0.10 -0.91 -2.06
CA THR A 49 0.08 0.53 -2.32
C THR A 49 1.46 1.03 -2.78
N GLY A 50 2.52 0.70 -2.03
CA GLY A 50 3.89 1.08 -2.35
C GLY A 50 4.36 0.53 -3.69
N ALA A 51 4.06 -0.72 -4.00
CA ALA A 51 4.42 -1.31 -5.28
C ALA A 51 3.69 -0.65 -6.47
N LEU A 52 2.38 -0.38 -6.34
CA LEU A 52 1.62 0.29 -7.39
C LEU A 52 2.07 1.75 -7.57
N LYS A 53 2.37 2.45 -6.48
CA LYS A 53 2.91 3.82 -6.49
C LYS A 53 4.28 3.89 -7.15
N ASP A 54 5.20 3.01 -6.77
CA ASP A 54 6.58 3.01 -7.27
C ASP A 54 6.68 2.77 -8.79
N TYR A 55 5.74 2.00 -9.35
CA TYR A 55 5.65 1.80 -10.80
C TYR A 55 4.74 2.82 -11.52
N GLY A 56 4.15 3.78 -10.80
CA GLY A 56 3.21 4.75 -11.38
C GLY A 56 1.95 4.11 -11.95
N ILE A 57 1.58 2.92 -11.49
CA ILE A 57 0.41 2.16 -11.99
C ILE A 57 -0.90 2.74 -11.42
N ALA A 58 -0.84 3.29 -10.21
CA ALA A 58 -2.00 3.87 -9.54
C ALA A 58 -1.65 5.22 -8.92
N THR A 59 -2.64 6.12 -8.87
CA THR A 59 -2.58 7.32 -8.04
C THR A 59 -3.13 7.00 -6.66
N ILE A 60 -2.35 7.32 -5.63
CA ILE A 60 -2.70 7.06 -4.23
C ILE A 60 -3.35 8.32 -3.64
N VAL A 61 -4.54 8.17 -3.05
CA VAL A 61 -5.34 9.27 -2.52
C VAL A 61 -5.71 8.97 -1.06
N GLY A 62 -5.67 9.98 -0.20
CA GLY A 62 -6.13 9.89 1.18
C GLY A 62 -5.09 10.42 2.17
N THR A 63 -4.85 9.70 3.28
CA THR A 63 -3.89 10.12 4.32
C THR A 63 -2.71 9.15 4.45
N GLN A 64 -1.66 9.58 5.18
CA GLN A 64 -0.48 8.76 5.46
C GLN A 64 -0.90 7.39 6.03
N THR A 65 -0.32 6.30 5.49
CA THR A 65 -0.60 4.95 6.01
C THR A 65 0.11 4.68 7.33
N PHE A 66 -0.25 3.58 7.99
CA PHE A 66 0.18 3.29 9.37
C PHE A 66 1.70 3.15 9.56
N GLY A 67 2.42 2.59 8.60
CA GLY A 67 3.86 2.31 8.70
C GLY A 67 4.20 0.97 9.35
N LYS A 68 3.37 -0.08 9.14
CA LYS A 68 3.66 -1.43 9.63
C LYS A 68 4.45 -2.20 8.56
N GLY A 69 5.72 -1.85 8.43
CA GLY A 69 6.66 -2.41 7.47
C GLY A 69 7.52 -3.55 8.00
N ILE A 70 7.02 -4.37 8.92
CA ILE A 70 7.82 -5.43 9.58
C ILE A 70 7.24 -6.83 9.40
N VAL A 71 8.14 -7.81 9.25
CA VAL A 71 7.84 -9.23 9.31
C VAL A 71 7.95 -9.70 10.75
N GLN A 72 6.97 -10.48 11.19
CA GLN A 72 7.02 -11.14 12.48
C GLN A 72 6.95 -12.66 12.31
N SER A 73 7.96 -13.34 12.85
CA SER A 73 8.07 -14.79 12.85
C SER A 73 7.75 -15.37 14.22
N TYR A 74 7.27 -16.62 14.23
CA TYR A 74 6.93 -17.36 15.44
C TYR A 74 8.03 -18.36 15.76
N PHE A 75 8.60 -18.27 16.96
CA PHE A 75 9.64 -19.17 17.45
C PHE A 75 9.07 -20.02 18.58
N HIS A 76 9.12 -21.33 18.45
CA HIS A 76 8.62 -22.23 19.49
C HIS A 76 9.60 -22.24 20.68
N LEU A 77 9.05 -22.24 21.90
CA LEU A 77 9.86 -22.41 23.10
C LEU A 77 10.39 -23.84 23.16
N SER A 78 11.53 -24.03 23.84
CA SER A 78 12.23 -25.32 23.89
C SER A 78 11.42 -26.45 24.53
N ASP A 79 10.44 -26.11 25.37
CA ASP A 79 9.52 -27.08 25.99
C ASP A 79 8.28 -27.40 25.15
N GLY A 80 8.14 -26.75 23.98
CA GLY A 80 7.02 -26.91 23.06
C GLY A 80 5.68 -26.36 23.56
N LYS A 81 5.64 -25.72 24.74
CA LYS A 81 4.37 -25.29 25.38
C LYS A 81 3.98 -23.85 25.05
N GLY A 82 4.70 -23.20 24.14
CA GLY A 82 4.40 -21.83 23.73
C GLY A 82 5.26 -21.36 22.58
N TRP A 83 5.04 -20.11 22.20
CA TRP A 83 5.77 -19.44 21.13
C TRP A 83 6.06 -17.98 21.50
N ALA A 84 7.17 -17.47 20.99
CA ALA A 84 7.51 -16.06 20.97
C ALA A 84 7.29 -15.50 19.56
N LYS A 85 6.58 -14.38 19.45
CA LYS A 85 6.46 -13.64 18.20
C LYS A 85 7.48 -12.52 18.21
N MET A 86 8.41 -12.55 17.26
CA MET A 86 9.51 -11.60 17.19
C MET A 86 9.55 -10.95 15.81
N THR A 87 9.85 -9.66 15.79
CA THR A 87 10.15 -8.94 14.55
C THR A 87 11.51 -9.40 14.04
N THR A 88 11.54 -9.92 12.82
CA THR A 88 12.76 -10.49 12.23
C THR A 88 13.30 -9.64 11.09
N ASP A 89 12.41 -9.02 10.32
CA ASP A 89 12.75 -8.38 9.05
C ASP A 89 11.89 -7.14 8.78
N ALA A 90 12.30 -6.35 7.80
CA ALA A 90 11.57 -5.19 7.32
C ALA A 90 11.22 -5.31 5.83
N TYR A 91 10.06 -4.77 5.45
CA TYR A 91 9.59 -4.67 4.09
C TYR A 91 10.07 -3.38 3.43
N TYR A 92 10.48 -3.52 2.17
CA TYR A 92 10.90 -2.42 1.32
C TYR A 92 10.12 -2.44 0.01
N THR A 93 9.70 -1.27 -0.44
CA THR A 93 9.02 -1.09 -1.73
C THR A 93 9.99 -1.36 -2.91
N PRO A 94 9.50 -1.47 -4.16
CA PRO A 94 10.37 -1.65 -5.34
C PRO A 94 11.48 -0.60 -5.48
N ASN A 95 11.25 0.65 -5.07
CA ASN A 95 12.24 1.73 -5.05
C ASN A 95 13.16 1.68 -3.80
N GLY A 96 13.04 0.66 -2.96
CA GLY A 96 13.89 0.47 -1.78
C GLY A 96 13.50 1.33 -0.57
N VAL A 97 12.27 1.84 -0.52
CA VAL A 97 11.78 2.63 0.63
C VAL A 97 11.39 1.69 1.76
N CYS A 98 11.94 1.89 2.96
CA CYS A 98 11.51 1.17 4.16
C CYS A 98 10.18 1.72 4.65
N ILE A 99 9.17 0.86 4.77
CA ILE A 99 7.82 1.26 5.18
C ILE A 99 7.73 1.47 6.70
N GLN A 100 8.57 0.77 7.47
CA GLN A 100 8.44 0.68 8.91
C GLN A 100 8.58 2.05 9.60
N GLY A 101 7.55 2.43 10.38
CA GLY A 101 7.50 3.69 11.14
C GLY A 101 7.27 4.94 10.29
N ILE A 102 7.18 4.79 8.96
CA ILE A 102 6.97 5.90 8.02
C ILE A 102 5.60 5.75 7.36
N GLY A 103 5.32 4.57 6.80
CA GLY A 103 4.17 4.33 5.93
C GLY A 103 4.41 4.77 4.48
N ILE A 104 3.34 4.78 3.69
CA ILE A 104 3.28 5.24 2.32
C ILE A 104 2.57 6.60 2.31
N THR A 105 3.26 7.61 1.79
CA THR A 105 2.66 8.93 1.58
C THR A 105 1.80 8.92 0.30
N PRO A 106 0.52 9.34 0.36
CA PRO A 106 -0.33 9.46 -0.83
C PRO A 106 0.24 10.45 -1.86
N ASP A 107 -0.13 10.29 -3.13
CA ASP A 107 0.16 11.30 -4.16
C ASP A 107 -0.70 12.55 -3.96
N ILE A 108 -1.94 12.35 -3.51
CA ILE A 108 -2.90 13.41 -3.20
C ILE A 108 -3.35 13.22 -1.76
N VAL A 109 -2.90 14.14 -0.90
CA VAL A 109 -3.26 14.14 0.51
C VAL A 109 -4.61 14.82 0.68
N VAL A 110 -5.57 14.08 1.20
CA VAL A 110 -6.92 14.54 1.53
C VAL A 110 -7.40 13.80 2.76
N ASP A 111 -7.94 14.53 3.73
CA ASP A 111 -8.43 13.98 4.99
C ASP A 111 -9.95 14.11 5.05
N LEU A 112 -10.58 13.30 5.91
CA LEU A 112 -12.00 13.47 6.22
C LEU A 112 -12.21 14.72 7.09
N PRO A 113 -13.36 15.39 6.95
CA PRO A 113 -13.84 16.35 7.93
C PRO A 113 -13.83 15.77 9.35
N GLU A 114 -13.50 16.59 10.35
CA GLU A 114 -13.36 16.15 11.75
C GLU A 114 -14.62 15.45 12.29
N ASP A 115 -15.80 15.92 11.90
CA ASP A 115 -17.09 15.35 12.29
C ASP A 115 -17.37 13.96 11.68
N LEU A 116 -16.57 13.55 10.69
CA LEU A 116 -16.73 12.28 9.98
C LEU A 116 -15.63 11.26 10.30
N LYS A 117 -14.55 11.64 10.99
CA LYS A 117 -13.37 10.76 11.23
C LYS A 117 -13.69 9.49 12.03
N ASP A 118 -14.62 9.56 12.96
CA ASP A 118 -15.04 8.42 13.80
C ASP A 118 -16.29 7.71 13.25
N THR A 119 -16.78 8.13 12.08
CA THR A 119 -17.94 7.50 11.43
C THR A 119 -17.50 6.20 10.76
N SER A 120 -18.18 5.10 11.06
CA SER A 120 -17.97 3.84 10.34
C SER A 120 -18.22 4.03 8.85
N ILE A 121 -17.40 3.39 8.00
CA ILE A 121 -17.53 3.49 6.54
C ILE A 121 -18.94 3.13 6.05
N ASP A 122 -19.63 2.21 6.72
CA ASP A 122 -21.00 1.78 6.37
C ASP A 122 -22.06 2.86 6.64
N MET A 123 -21.75 3.84 7.49
CA MET A 123 -22.63 4.97 7.84
C MET A 123 -22.19 6.28 7.17
N LEU A 124 -21.02 6.29 6.52
CA LEU A 124 -20.49 7.47 5.87
C LEU A 124 -21.22 7.69 4.55
N ASP A 125 -21.89 8.84 4.42
CA ASP A 125 -22.49 9.25 3.16
C ASP A 125 -21.39 9.43 2.09
N PRO A 126 -21.40 8.66 0.99
CA PRO A 126 -20.37 8.75 -0.05
C PRO A 126 -20.22 10.16 -0.63
N ALA A 127 -21.29 10.98 -0.63
CA ALA A 127 -21.23 12.36 -1.10
C ALA A 127 -20.46 13.29 -0.15
N LYS A 128 -20.31 12.92 1.12
CA LYS A 128 -19.58 13.67 2.15
C LYS A 128 -18.17 13.16 2.38
N ASP A 129 -17.85 11.96 1.90
CA ASP A 129 -16.50 11.39 1.95
C ASP A 129 -15.57 12.16 0.99
N THR A 130 -14.82 13.11 1.54
CA THR A 130 -13.85 13.92 0.80
C THR A 130 -12.76 13.09 0.12
N GLN A 131 -12.35 11.98 0.74
CA GLN A 131 -11.32 11.09 0.18
C GLN A 131 -11.87 10.36 -1.05
N LEU A 132 -13.08 9.79 -0.95
CA LEU A 132 -13.76 9.14 -2.06
C LEU A 132 -14.06 10.11 -3.20
N GLN A 133 -14.56 11.31 -2.90
CA GLN A 133 -14.84 12.33 -3.92
C GLN A 133 -13.56 12.76 -4.65
N ALA A 134 -12.44 12.92 -3.92
CA ALA A 134 -11.15 13.21 -4.53
C ALA A 134 -10.69 12.06 -5.45
N ALA A 135 -10.82 10.81 -5.02
CA ALA A 135 -10.47 9.65 -5.85
C ALA A 135 -11.32 9.56 -7.13
N ILE A 136 -12.64 9.80 -7.03
CA ILE A 136 -13.54 9.85 -8.20
C ILE A 136 -13.13 10.97 -9.15
N ALA A 137 -12.80 12.16 -8.62
CA ALA A 137 -12.35 13.28 -9.44
C ALA A 137 -11.04 12.95 -10.19
N VAL A 138 -10.06 12.37 -9.50
CA VAL A 138 -8.78 11.92 -10.09
C VAL A 138 -9.03 10.87 -11.17
N PHE A 139 -9.82 9.85 -10.86
CA PHE A 139 -10.15 8.80 -11.82
C PHE A 139 -10.85 9.37 -13.07
N SER A 140 -11.78 10.31 -12.88
CA SER A 140 -12.51 10.98 -13.97
C SER A 140 -11.61 11.87 -14.82
N GLN A 141 -10.62 12.54 -14.21
CA GLN A 141 -9.61 13.33 -14.93
C GLN A 141 -8.70 12.42 -15.76
N GLN A 142 -8.23 11.33 -15.16
CA GLN A 142 -7.48 10.32 -15.88
C GLN A 142 -8.32 9.85 -17.07
N ALA A 143 -9.59 9.43 -16.88
CA ALA A 143 -10.48 8.96 -17.93
C ALA A 143 -10.57 9.85 -19.18
N LYS A 144 -10.42 11.17 -19.02
CA LYS A 144 -10.44 12.15 -20.12
C LYS A 144 -9.10 12.30 -20.84
N ALA A 145 -7.99 11.88 -20.23
CA ALA A 145 -6.66 11.92 -20.85
C ALA A 145 -6.52 10.81 -21.90
N PRO A 146 -5.89 11.09 -23.07
CA PRO A 146 -5.68 10.10 -24.11
C PRO A 146 -4.81 8.93 -23.62
N GLU A 147 -5.16 7.72 -24.05
CA GLU A 147 -4.54 6.45 -23.63
C GLU A 147 -3.02 6.41 -23.90
N THR A 148 -2.53 7.22 -24.84
CA THR A 148 -1.12 7.36 -25.23
C THR A 148 -0.24 8.06 -24.20
N ALA A 149 -0.80 8.74 -23.20
CA ALA A 149 -0.04 9.43 -22.14
C ALA A 149 0.32 8.52 -20.93
N MET A 150 -0.05 7.23 -20.96
CA MET A 150 0.16 6.27 -19.84
C MET A 150 1.38 5.33 -20.05
N ARG A 151 2.46 5.80 -20.67
CA ARG A 151 3.71 5.02 -20.82
C ARG A 151 4.89 5.68 -20.14
#